data_AF-A0A7V9D459-F1
#
_entry.id   AF-A0A7V9D459-F1
#
_cell.length_a   1.000
_cell.length_b   1.000
_cell.length_c   1.000
_cell.angle_alpha   90.00
_cell.angle_beta   90.00
_cell.angle_gamma   90.00
#
_symmetry.space_group_name_H-M   'P 1'
#
loop_
_entity.id
_entity.type
_entity.pdbx_description
1 polymer ?
#
loop_
_entity_poly.entity_id
_entity_poly.type
_entity_poly.pdbx_seq_one_letter_code
_entity_poly.pdbx_strand_id
1 'polypeptide(L)'
;MRRKRALRDLEPEERVLLVARRHPLSLLRTLLPPLLLLVVLALVAAILRTLGLSALGPVIGGLFALGLPWLVWTWADWRADFLALTTRRVLWVQRTPFLREHRWEAPLSSIQNVAAISGGPVEHLLRCADLVLDTTSRGVVRLHSLRRAAVVAGAIVDAQGYAERSTTRLRRLRTELGLSPEHMATPPERLGVRVWRRHLWLLAKSILPPIMVLTVAGLLAALLDLRIIMLVAGTVALLWGIWVVDDWRNDEIVATADRILQTSRRPLTLHEETWQAQLDKVQDISYAIPNPLAHLLDYGTVTVKTAGDGVDFEMDGLPNPRAISAELNHRLQIRRGHRERALLREVEETVHAVLQARGL
;
A
#
# COMPACT_ATOMS: atom_id res chain seq x y z
N MET A 1 -11.07 4.30 -4.98
CA MET A 1 -11.91 5.21 -4.17
C MET A 1 -12.11 4.76 -2.71
N ARG A 2 -12.21 3.46 -2.37
CA ARG A 2 -12.66 3.03 -1.01
C ARG A 2 -11.56 2.71 0.04
N ARG A 3 -10.29 2.48 -0.35
CA ARG A 3 -9.15 2.36 0.61
C ARG A 3 -8.90 3.67 1.39
N LYS A 4 -9.11 4.81 0.72
CA LYS A 4 -9.11 6.15 1.34
C LYS A 4 -10.20 6.30 2.40
N ARG A 5 -11.34 5.60 2.33
CA ARG A 5 -12.37 5.66 3.40
C ARG A 5 -11.93 4.89 4.64
N ALA A 6 -11.39 3.68 4.46
CA ALA A 6 -10.89 2.87 5.59
C ALA A 6 -9.76 3.56 6.38
N LEU A 7 -8.88 4.32 5.72
CA LEU A 7 -7.83 5.12 6.36
C LEU A 7 -8.29 6.54 6.77
N ARG A 8 -9.52 6.95 6.42
CA ARG A 8 -10.09 8.25 6.77
C ARG A 8 -10.95 8.18 8.04
N ASP A 9 -11.33 6.97 8.46
CA ASP A 9 -12.03 6.68 9.72
C ASP A 9 -11.07 6.32 10.88
N LEU A 10 -9.80 6.73 10.79
CA LEU A 10 -8.84 6.59 11.89
C LEU A 10 -9.22 7.55 13.02
N GLU A 11 -9.16 7.08 14.26
CA GLU A 11 -9.38 7.95 15.42
C GLU A 11 -8.29 9.04 15.53
N PRO A 12 -8.56 10.17 16.18
CA PRO A 12 -7.68 11.35 16.17
C PRO A 12 -6.22 11.13 16.62
N GLU A 13 -5.95 10.05 17.37
CA GLU A 13 -4.61 9.67 17.88
C GLU A 13 -4.05 8.40 17.24
N GLU A 14 -4.78 7.81 16.28
CA GLU A 14 -4.46 6.53 15.66
C GLU A 14 -3.52 6.72 14.47
N ARG A 15 -2.27 6.25 14.59
CA ARG A 15 -1.24 6.38 13.56
C ARG A 15 -1.08 5.05 12.83
N VAL A 16 -0.96 5.08 11.50
CA VAL A 16 -0.63 3.89 10.72
C VAL A 16 0.85 3.57 10.92
N LEU A 17 1.12 2.38 11.48
CA LEU A 17 2.47 1.88 11.69
C LEU A 17 2.97 1.14 10.45
N LEU A 18 2.13 0.27 9.89
CA LEU A 18 2.52 -0.58 8.77
C LEU A 18 1.30 -1.01 7.95
N VAL A 19 1.46 -1.16 6.63
CA VAL A 19 0.40 -1.68 5.75
C VAL A 19 0.90 -2.93 5.03
N ALA A 20 0.46 -4.10 5.49
CA ALA A 20 0.78 -5.40 4.91
C ALA A 20 -0.26 -5.83 3.87
N ARG A 21 0.14 -6.69 2.95
CA ARG A 21 -0.73 -7.31 1.93
C ARG A 21 -0.35 -8.77 1.74
N ARG A 22 -1.27 -9.50 1.09
CA ARG A 22 -1.07 -10.90 0.71
C ARG A 22 0.08 -11.03 -0.28
N HIS A 23 0.85 -12.10 -0.16
CA HIS A 23 2.04 -12.34 -0.99
C HIS A 23 1.66 -12.72 -2.44
N PRO A 24 2.39 -12.26 -3.48
CA PRO A 24 2.13 -12.61 -4.88
C PRO A 24 2.27 -14.11 -5.21
N LEU A 25 2.92 -14.89 -4.35
CA LEU A 25 2.94 -16.36 -4.50
C LEU A 25 1.57 -16.98 -4.33
N SER A 26 0.75 -16.42 -3.42
CA SER A 26 -0.62 -16.90 -3.26
C SER A 26 -1.42 -16.64 -4.54
N LEU A 27 -1.23 -15.48 -5.18
CA LEU A 27 -1.78 -15.20 -6.50
C LEU A 27 -1.29 -16.24 -7.51
N LEU A 28 0.03 -16.42 -7.65
CA LEU A 28 0.61 -17.35 -8.63
C LEU A 28 0.08 -18.78 -8.44
N ARG A 29 0.01 -19.28 -7.21
CA ARG A 29 -0.52 -20.62 -6.89
C ARG A 29 -2.00 -20.76 -7.25
N THR A 30 -2.79 -19.70 -7.08
CA THR A 30 -4.21 -19.70 -7.45
C THR A 30 -4.42 -19.46 -8.95
N LEU A 31 -3.51 -18.76 -9.63
CA LEU A 31 -3.58 -18.45 -11.07
C LEU A 31 -2.98 -19.55 -11.96
N LEU A 32 -2.11 -20.41 -11.42
CA LEU A 32 -1.46 -21.48 -12.18
C LEU A 32 -2.46 -22.50 -12.76
N PRO A 33 -3.43 -23.05 -11.99
CA PRO A 33 -4.41 -24.00 -12.53
C PRO A 33 -5.25 -23.45 -13.70
N PRO A 34 -5.87 -22.25 -13.62
CA PRO A 34 -6.63 -21.72 -14.76
C PRO A 34 -5.72 -21.37 -15.95
N LEU A 35 -4.47 -20.93 -15.71
CA LEU A 35 -3.52 -20.71 -16.80
C LEU A 35 -3.19 -22.01 -17.54
N LEU A 36 -2.90 -23.09 -16.80
CA LEU A 36 -2.65 -24.41 -17.39
C LEU A 36 -3.86 -24.94 -18.14
N LEU A 37 -5.07 -24.76 -17.60
CA LEU A 37 -6.31 -25.11 -18.28
C LEU A 37 -6.44 -24.37 -19.62
N LEU A 38 -6.16 -23.07 -19.67
CA LEU A 38 -6.20 -22.29 -20.92
C LEU A 38 -5.16 -22.76 -21.93
N VAL A 39 -3.96 -23.11 -21.48
CA VAL A 39 -2.90 -23.67 -22.36
C VAL A 39 -3.34 -25.03 -22.93
N VAL A 40 -3.90 -25.90 -22.10
CA VAL A 40 -4.43 -27.20 -22.54
C VAL A 40 -5.57 -27.00 -23.55
N LEU A 41 -6.50 -26.08 -23.28
CA LEU A 41 -7.59 -25.77 -24.21
C LEU A 41 -7.08 -25.23 -25.55
N ALA A 42 -6.06 -24.36 -25.53
CA ALA A 42 -5.42 -23.87 -26.76
C ALA A 42 -4.73 -25.00 -27.55
N LEU A 43 -4.06 -25.92 -26.85
CA LEU A 43 -3.40 -27.09 -27.48
C LEU A 43 -4.44 -28.05 -28.09
N VAL A 44 -5.51 -28.35 -27.36
CA VAL A 44 -6.61 -29.20 -27.84
C VAL A 44 -7.29 -28.57 -29.05
N ALA A 45 -7.54 -27.25 -29.05
CA ALA A 45 -8.05 -26.54 -30.21
C ALA A 45 -7.10 -26.65 -31.43
N ALA A 46 -5.78 -26.59 -31.21
CA ALA A 46 -4.78 -26.74 -32.25
C ALA A 46 -4.80 -28.14 -32.87
N ILE A 47 -4.85 -29.18 -32.04
CA ILE A 47 -4.88 -30.59 -32.47
C ILE A 47 -6.18 -30.89 -33.23
N LEU A 48 -7.34 -30.43 -32.74
CA LEU A 48 -8.62 -30.64 -33.42
C LEU A 48 -8.66 -29.97 -34.79
N ARG A 49 -8.01 -28.80 -34.93
CA ARG A 49 -7.87 -28.13 -36.23
C ARG A 49 -7.05 -28.98 -37.21
N THR A 50 -5.94 -29.57 -36.77
CA THR A 50 -5.13 -30.46 -37.63
C THR A 50 -5.83 -31.75 -38.02
N LEU A 51 -6.79 -32.21 -37.21
CA LEU A 51 -7.62 -33.40 -37.47
C LEU A 51 -8.86 -33.10 -38.34
N GLY A 52 -9.07 -31.85 -38.76
CA GLY A 52 -10.25 -31.46 -39.54
C GLY A 52 -11.55 -31.31 -38.72
N LEU A 53 -11.49 -31.42 -37.39
CA LEU A 53 -12.62 -31.30 -36.46
C LEU A 53 -12.86 -29.83 -36.03
N SER A 54 -12.73 -28.89 -36.98
CA SER A 54 -12.82 -27.45 -36.70
C SER A 54 -14.21 -27.00 -36.21
N ALA A 55 -15.25 -27.81 -36.44
CA ALA A 55 -16.60 -27.60 -35.93
C ALA A 55 -16.69 -27.54 -34.40
N LEU A 56 -15.76 -28.17 -33.68
CA LEU A 56 -15.67 -28.10 -32.21
C LEU A 56 -14.91 -26.86 -31.70
N GLY A 57 -14.27 -26.11 -32.60
CA GLY A 57 -13.50 -24.91 -32.30
C GLY A 57 -14.27 -23.83 -31.51
N PRO A 58 -15.52 -23.49 -31.89
CA PRO A 58 -16.33 -22.53 -31.14
C PRO A 58 -16.64 -22.97 -29.70
N VAL A 59 -16.82 -24.27 -29.46
CA VAL A 59 -17.08 -24.81 -28.11
C VAL A 59 -15.86 -24.61 -27.21
N ILE A 60 -14.67 -24.92 -27.73
CA ILE A 60 -13.41 -24.72 -26.99
C ILE A 60 -13.11 -23.25 -26.81
N GLY A 61 -13.38 -22.42 -27.82
CA GLY A 61 -13.28 -20.97 -27.73
C GLY A 61 -14.20 -20.39 -26.67
N GLY A 62 -15.42 -20.91 -26.53
CA GLY A 62 -16.36 -20.53 -25.48
C GLY A 62 -15.83 -20.86 -24.07
N LEU A 63 -15.31 -22.08 -23.88
CA LEU A 63 -14.72 -22.48 -22.60
C LEU A 63 -13.47 -21.65 -22.25
N PHE A 64 -12.65 -21.33 -23.25
CA PHE A 64 -11.52 -20.42 -23.10
C PHE A 64 -11.97 -19.01 -22.68
N ALA A 65 -13.01 -18.49 -23.32
CA ALA A 65 -13.56 -17.18 -23.02
C ALA A 65 -14.08 -17.08 -21.58
N LEU A 66 -14.63 -18.16 -21.02
CA LEU A 66 -15.06 -18.22 -19.62
C LEU A 66 -13.88 -18.20 -18.63
N GLY A 67 -12.70 -18.70 -19.03
CA GLY A 67 -11.50 -18.67 -18.20
C GLY A 67 -10.90 -17.26 -18.03
N LEU A 68 -11.10 -16.35 -18.99
CA LEU A 68 -10.57 -14.98 -18.92
C LEU A 68 -11.19 -14.15 -17.79
N PRO A 69 -12.54 -14.07 -17.63
CA PRO A 69 -13.16 -13.43 -16.46
C PRO A 69 -12.74 -14.06 -15.14
N TRP A 70 -12.53 -15.38 -15.10
CA TRP A 70 -12.05 -16.06 -13.91
C TRP A 70 -10.64 -15.62 -13.49
N LEU A 71 -9.72 -15.46 -14.45
CA LEU A 71 -8.38 -14.91 -14.21
C LEU A 71 -8.47 -13.49 -13.63
N VAL A 72 -9.29 -12.64 -14.25
CA VAL A 72 -9.51 -11.26 -13.80
C VAL A 72 -10.12 -11.23 -12.40
N TRP A 73 -11.08 -12.11 -12.12
CA TRP A 73 -11.71 -12.25 -10.80
C TRP A 73 -10.70 -12.66 -9.74
N THR A 74 -9.91 -13.70 -10.00
CA THR A 74 -8.90 -14.22 -9.08
C THR A 74 -7.85 -13.16 -8.75
N TRP A 75 -7.41 -12.41 -9.76
CA TRP A 75 -6.51 -11.27 -9.56
C TRP A 75 -7.18 -10.14 -8.75
N ALA A 76 -8.43 -9.81 -9.08
CA ALA A 76 -9.16 -8.76 -8.39
C ALA A 76 -9.37 -9.07 -6.90
N ASP A 77 -9.69 -10.33 -6.58
CA ASP A 77 -9.86 -10.82 -5.21
C ASP A 77 -8.55 -10.74 -4.41
N TRP A 78 -7.47 -11.33 -4.93
CA TRP A 78 -6.15 -11.28 -4.29
C TRP A 78 -5.67 -9.83 -4.03
N ARG A 79 -5.95 -8.92 -4.96
CA ARG A 79 -5.54 -7.51 -4.87
C ARG A 79 -6.37 -6.73 -3.85
N ALA A 80 -7.60 -7.14 -3.59
CA ALA A 80 -8.56 -6.37 -2.83
C ALA A 80 -8.26 -6.38 -1.31
N ASP A 81 -7.61 -7.44 -0.85
CA ASP A 81 -7.31 -7.66 0.56
C ASP A 81 -6.07 -6.90 1.04
N PHE A 82 -6.19 -6.24 2.20
CA PHE A 82 -5.06 -5.63 2.87
C PHE A 82 -5.21 -5.59 4.39
N LEU A 83 -4.07 -5.56 5.07
CA LEU A 83 -3.97 -5.40 6.51
C LEU A 83 -3.25 -4.08 6.81
N ALA A 84 -3.84 -3.21 7.63
CA ALA A 84 -3.22 -2.00 8.11
C ALA A 84 -3.08 -2.09 9.63
N LEU A 85 -1.84 -2.08 10.10
CA LEU A 85 -1.48 -1.98 11.50
C LEU A 85 -1.48 -0.50 11.89
N THR A 86 -2.21 -0.18 12.96
CA THR A 86 -2.20 1.16 13.55
C THR A 86 -1.70 1.10 15.00
N THR A 87 -1.54 2.26 15.64
CA THR A 87 -1.16 2.36 17.07
C THR A 87 -2.22 1.89 18.04
N ARG A 88 -3.48 1.69 17.60
CA ARG A 88 -4.57 1.26 18.49
C ARG A 88 -5.20 -0.07 18.07
N ARG A 89 -5.28 -0.36 16.78
CA ARG A 89 -5.94 -1.56 16.23
C ARG A 89 -5.29 -2.07 14.96
N VAL A 90 -5.49 -3.34 14.69
CA VAL A 90 -5.25 -3.96 13.38
C VAL A 90 -6.54 -3.85 12.57
N LEU A 91 -6.46 -3.21 11.42
CA LEU A 91 -7.54 -3.11 10.45
C LEU A 91 -7.30 -4.17 9.37
N TRP A 92 -8.21 -5.13 9.26
CA TRP A 92 -8.23 -6.07 8.15
C TRP A 92 -9.45 -5.81 7.29
N VAL A 93 -9.22 -5.54 6.01
CA VAL A 93 -10.28 -5.22 5.06
C VAL A 93 -10.26 -6.30 3.99
N GLN A 94 -11.27 -7.16 4.04
CA GLN A 94 -11.52 -8.17 3.03
C GLN A 94 -12.57 -7.65 2.04
N ARG A 95 -12.26 -7.74 0.75
CA ARG A 95 -13.12 -7.16 -0.29
C ARG A 95 -13.33 -8.13 -1.42
N THR A 96 -14.56 -8.58 -1.58
CA THR A 96 -14.98 -9.27 -2.80
C THR A 96 -15.21 -8.23 -3.90
N PRO A 97 -14.72 -8.47 -5.13
CA PRO A 97 -15.05 -7.61 -6.26
C PRO A 97 -16.58 -7.54 -6.39
N PHE A 98 -17.15 -6.33 -6.36
CA PHE A 98 -18.59 -6.03 -6.51
C PHE A 98 -19.56 -6.32 -5.35
N LEU A 99 -19.18 -7.07 -4.31
CA LEU A 99 -20.06 -7.39 -3.17
C LEU A 99 -19.78 -6.53 -1.93
N ARG A 100 -20.44 -6.87 -0.80
CA ARG A 100 -20.33 -6.16 0.48
C ARG A 100 -18.89 -6.18 1.00
N GLU A 101 -18.47 -5.04 1.54
CA GLU A 101 -17.18 -4.87 2.20
C GLU A 101 -17.25 -5.45 3.61
N HIS A 102 -16.48 -6.50 3.89
CA HIS A 102 -16.32 -7.01 5.24
C HIS A 102 -15.10 -6.34 5.87
N ARG A 103 -15.36 -5.43 6.80
CA ARG A 103 -14.35 -4.73 7.59
C ARG A 103 -14.25 -5.40 8.95
N TRP A 104 -13.04 -5.83 9.29
CA TRP A 104 -12.73 -6.33 10.62
C TRP A 104 -11.71 -5.42 11.30
N GLU A 105 -11.99 -5.13 12.56
CA GLU A 105 -11.13 -4.32 13.41
C GLU A 105 -10.82 -5.12 14.67
N ALA A 106 -9.54 -5.27 14.98
CA ALA A 106 -9.08 -5.91 16.19
C ALA A 106 -8.25 -4.89 16.99
N PRO A 107 -8.75 -4.37 18.12
CA PRO A 107 -7.95 -3.56 19.03
C PRO A 107 -6.67 -4.29 19.42
N LEU A 108 -5.54 -3.59 19.46
CA LEU A 108 -4.26 -4.18 19.86
C LEU A 108 -4.34 -4.80 21.26
N SER A 109 -5.11 -4.21 22.16
CA SER A 109 -5.36 -4.76 23.50
C SER A 109 -6.16 -6.06 23.51
N SER A 110 -6.89 -6.37 22.44
CA SER A 110 -7.69 -7.60 22.34
C SER A 110 -6.92 -8.79 21.78
N ILE A 111 -5.74 -8.53 21.20
CA ILE A 111 -4.85 -9.54 20.60
C ILE A 111 -4.01 -10.12 21.73
N GLN A 112 -4.22 -11.38 22.06
CA GLN A 112 -3.51 -12.06 23.15
C GLN A 112 -2.21 -12.68 22.66
N ASN A 113 -2.25 -13.31 21.49
CA ASN A 113 -1.11 -14.00 20.93
C ASN A 113 -0.96 -13.68 19.44
N VAL A 114 0.29 -13.52 19.02
CA VAL A 114 0.67 -13.23 17.65
C VAL A 114 1.74 -14.23 17.25
N ALA A 115 1.41 -15.13 16.34
CA ALA A 115 2.35 -16.11 15.82
C ALA A 115 2.48 -15.97 14.31
N ALA A 116 3.71 -15.98 13.80
CA ALA A 116 3.99 -16.12 12.39
C ALA A 116 4.38 -17.59 12.12
N ILE A 117 3.47 -18.35 11.52
CA ILE A 117 3.69 -19.77 11.23
C ILE A 117 4.05 -19.91 9.75
N SER A 118 5.21 -20.48 9.45
CA SER A 118 5.59 -20.81 8.07
C SER A 118 5.11 -22.24 7.79
N GLY A 119 4.29 -22.43 6.77
CA GLY A 119 3.69 -23.71 6.39
C GLY A 119 4.62 -24.64 5.61
N GLY A 120 5.80 -24.18 5.15
CA GLY A 120 6.77 -25.07 4.48
C GLY A 120 8.10 -24.47 4.02
N PRO A 121 8.99 -25.27 3.39
CA PRO A 121 10.34 -24.85 2.97
C PRO A 121 10.33 -23.73 1.91
N VAL A 122 9.37 -23.80 0.99
CA VAL A 122 9.15 -22.79 -0.06
C VAL A 122 8.76 -21.45 0.57
N GLU A 123 7.97 -21.47 1.64
CA GLU A 123 7.52 -20.27 2.32
C GLU A 123 8.65 -19.61 3.11
N HIS A 124 9.53 -20.42 3.72
CA HIS A 124 10.73 -19.95 4.41
C HIS A 124 11.71 -19.27 3.45
N LEU A 125 11.96 -19.88 2.29
CA LEU A 125 12.82 -19.33 1.24
C LEU A 125 12.29 -17.98 0.73
N LEU A 126 10.96 -17.85 0.64
CA LEU A 126 10.31 -16.68 0.05
C LEU A 126 9.85 -15.65 1.10
N ARG A 127 10.24 -15.84 2.38
CA ARG A 127 9.93 -14.96 3.52
C ARG A 127 8.43 -14.62 3.63
N CYS A 128 7.58 -15.59 3.33
CA CYS A 128 6.14 -15.52 3.55
C CYS A 128 5.74 -16.50 4.66
N ALA A 129 4.76 -16.10 5.47
CA ALA A 129 4.23 -16.93 6.54
C ALA A 129 2.78 -16.55 6.80
N ASP A 130 2.05 -17.45 7.43
CA ASP A 130 0.71 -17.20 7.90
C ASP A 130 0.79 -16.44 9.24
N LEU A 131 0.07 -15.32 9.36
CA LEU A 131 -0.06 -14.62 10.63
C LEU A 131 -1.29 -15.15 11.34
N VAL A 132 -1.08 -15.72 12.52
CA VAL A 132 -2.13 -16.19 13.40
C VAL A 132 -2.28 -15.17 14.53
N LEU A 133 -3.45 -14.56 14.59
CA LEU A 133 -3.84 -13.62 15.63
C LEU A 133 -4.87 -14.29 16.51
N ASP A 134 -4.56 -14.47 17.79
CA ASP A 134 -5.56 -14.90 18.75
C ASP A 134 -6.22 -13.67 19.38
N THR A 135 -7.53 -13.55 19.19
CA THR A 135 -8.29 -12.37 19.61
C THR A 135 -9.36 -12.74 20.61
N THR A 136 -9.45 -11.97 21.68
CA THR A 136 -10.40 -12.19 22.78
C THR A 136 -11.86 -12.12 22.29
N SER A 137 -12.14 -11.32 21.26
CA SER A 137 -13.49 -11.06 20.76
C SER A 137 -13.97 -12.05 19.69
N ARG A 138 -13.07 -12.70 18.96
CA ARG A 138 -13.44 -13.50 17.78
C ARG A 138 -12.72 -14.85 17.65
N GLY A 139 -11.82 -15.16 18.59
CA GLY A 139 -10.96 -16.34 18.56
C GLY A 139 -9.79 -16.19 17.58
N VAL A 140 -9.29 -17.33 17.12
CA VAL A 140 -8.08 -17.43 16.28
C VAL A 140 -8.39 -17.04 14.83
N VAL A 141 -7.76 -15.98 14.36
CA VAL A 141 -7.82 -15.56 12.95
C VAL A 141 -6.49 -15.85 12.27
N ARG A 142 -6.55 -16.56 11.13
CA ARG A 142 -5.37 -16.86 10.30
C ARG A 142 -5.40 -16.04 9.03
N LEU A 143 -4.34 -15.26 8.85
CA LEU A 143 -4.10 -14.47 7.66
C LEU A 143 -3.04 -15.18 6.83
N HIS A 144 -3.50 -15.79 5.74
CA HIS A 144 -2.65 -16.66 4.94
C HIS A 144 -1.67 -15.87 4.08
N SER A 145 -0.44 -16.36 4.02
CA SER A 145 0.63 -15.90 3.12
C SER A 145 0.87 -14.40 3.18
N LEU A 146 1.00 -13.85 4.39
CA LEU A 146 1.40 -12.46 4.55
C LEU A 146 2.88 -12.31 4.24
N ARG A 147 3.19 -11.29 3.44
CA ARG A 147 4.58 -10.93 3.15
C ARG A 147 5.22 -10.41 4.44
N ARG A 148 6.35 -11.00 4.83
CA ARG A 148 7.06 -10.69 6.09
C ARG A 148 6.15 -10.76 7.33
N ALA A 149 5.32 -11.81 7.46
CA ALA A 149 4.44 -11.96 8.62
C ALA A 149 5.17 -11.88 9.96
N ALA A 150 6.43 -12.34 10.03
CA ALA A 150 7.27 -12.20 11.23
C ALA A 150 7.59 -10.74 11.59
N VAL A 151 7.82 -9.87 10.60
CA VAL A 151 8.04 -8.43 10.84
C VAL A 151 6.75 -7.76 11.26
N VAL A 152 5.62 -8.13 10.65
CA VAL A 152 4.30 -7.63 11.03
C VAL A 152 3.95 -8.08 12.45
N ALA A 153 4.24 -9.33 12.79
CA ALA A 153 4.06 -9.89 14.13
C ALA A 153 4.89 -9.13 15.16
N GLY A 154 6.19 -8.95 14.90
CA GLY A 154 7.07 -8.15 15.74
C GLY A 154 6.57 -6.72 15.91
N ALA A 155 6.15 -6.07 14.82
CA ALA A 155 5.59 -4.72 14.88
C ALA A 155 4.29 -4.63 15.69
N ILE A 156 3.45 -5.67 15.70
CA ILE A 156 2.25 -5.75 16.55
C ILE A 156 2.67 -5.85 18.03
N VAL A 157 3.61 -6.74 18.34
CA VAL A 157 4.12 -6.93 19.71
C VAL A 157 4.79 -5.66 20.22
N ASP A 158 5.60 -5.00 19.40
CA ASP A 158 6.23 -3.73 19.73
C ASP A 158 5.17 -2.65 19.98
N ALA A 159 4.16 -2.56 19.11
CA ALA A 159 3.06 -1.60 19.28
C ALA A 159 2.26 -1.84 20.56
N GLN A 160 2.01 -3.10 20.93
CA GLN A 160 1.40 -3.47 22.21
C GLN A 160 2.28 -3.01 23.39
N GLY A 161 3.59 -3.28 23.31
CA GLY A 161 4.55 -2.86 24.34
C GLY A 161 4.68 -1.34 24.50
N TYR A 162 4.62 -0.57 23.40
CA TYR A 162 4.59 0.90 23.47
C TYR A 162 3.32 1.43 24.13
N ALA A 163 2.16 0.86 23.81
CA ALA A 163 0.89 1.25 24.41
C ALA A 163 0.92 1.05 25.93
N GLU A 164 1.35 -0.11 26.40
CA GLU A 164 1.43 -0.44 27.84
C GLU A 164 2.44 0.42 28.61
N ARG A 165 3.61 0.70 28.01
CA ARG A 165 4.64 1.55 28.64
C ARG A 165 4.19 2.99 28.79
N SER A 166 3.49 3.52 27.78
CA SER A 166 2.98 4.90 27.81
C SER A 166 1.95 5.10 28.93
N THR A 167 1.00 4.19 29.09
CA THR A 167 -0.03 4.27 30.14
C THR A 167 0.56 4.11 31.53
N THR A 168 1.56 3.24 31.69
CA THR A 168 2.18 2.97 33.00
C THR A 168 3.09 4.12 33.44
N ARG A 169 3.90 4.65 32.51
CA ARG A 169 4.79 5.79 32.79
C ARG A 169 4.00 7.05 33.07
N LEU A 170 2.97 7.34 32.26
CA LEU A 170 2.08 8.48 32.48
C LEU A 170 1.28 8.31 33.77
N ARG A 171 0.83 7.10 34.14
CA ARG A 171 0.21 6.86 35.45
C ARG A 171 1.16 7.16 36.59
N ARG A 172 2.40 6.66 36.56
CA ARG A 172 3.39 6.94 37.62
C ARG A 172 3.70 8.43 37.73
N LEU A 173 4.05 9.08 36.61
CA LEU A 173 4.28 10.52 36.55
C LEU A 173 3.06 11.33 37.00
N ARG A 174 1.83 10.88 36.71
CA ARG A 174 0.60 11.52 37.18
C ARG A 174 0.42 11.43 38.69
N THR A 175 0.69 10.28 39.30
CA THR A 175 0.63 10.12 40.76
C THR A 175 1.73 10.91 41.46
N GLU A 176 2.92 10.99 40.84
CA GLU A 176 4.08 11.68 41.41
C GLU A 176 4.01 13.21 41.24
N LEU A 177 3.44 13.72 40.16
CA LEU A 177 3.42 15.16 39.83
C LEU A 177 2.08 15.86 40.10
N GLY A 178 1.01 15.14 40.47
CA GLY A 178 -0.29 15.76 40.80
C GLY A 178 -0.97 16.52 39.64
N LEU A 179 -0.56 16.28 38.39
CA LEU A 179 -0.99 17.06 37.22
C LEU A 179 -2.44 16.72 36.79
N SER A 180 -3.29 17.74 36.73
CA SER A 180 -4.66 17.68 36.19
C SER A 180 -4.64 17.56 34.65
N PRO A 181 -5.56 16.79 34.02
CA PRO A 181 -5.47 16.37 32.61
C PRO A 181 -5.43 17.48 31.55
N GLU A 182 -5.63 18.73 31.93
CA GLU A 182 -5.64 19.88 31.00
C GLU A 182 -4.23 20.32 30.56
N HIS A 183 -3.17 20.00 31.32
CA HIS A 183 -1.83 20.58 31.11
C HIS A 183 -0.88 19.72 30.27
N MET A 184 -1.22 18.47 29.96
CA MET A 184 -0.35 17.60 29.16
C MET A 184 -0.76 17.64 27.69
N ALA A 185 -0.02 18.44 26.93
CA ALA A 185 0.03 18.45 25.47
C ALA A 185 -1.32 18.67 24.78
N THR A 186 -1.61 19.92 24.40
CA THR A 186 -2.40 20.16 23.19
C THR A 186 -1.81 19.29 22.07
N PRO A 187 -2.59 18.34 21.51
CA PRO A 187 -2.11 17.49 20.44
C PRO A 187 -1.63 18.37 19.28
N PRO A 188 -0.50 18.04 18.62
CA PRO A 188 -0.06 18.81 17.46
C PRO A 188 -1.22 18.91 16.48
N GLU A 189 -1.44 20.14 16.01
CA GLU A 189 -2.58 20.52 15.19
C GLU A 189 -2.73 19.58 13.98
N ARG A 190 -3.99 19.20 13.74
CA ARG A 190 -4.42 17.98 13.07
C ARG A 190 -4.12 17.98 11.57
N LEU A 191 -2.96 17.47 11.18
CA LEU A 191 -2.68 17.16 9.78
C LEU A 191 -3.10 15.74 9.47
N GLY A 192 -4.36 15.58 9.03
CA GLY A 192 -4.92 14.28 8.65
C GLY A 192 -4.04 13.53 7.64
N VAL A 193 -4.04 12.20 7.74
CA VAL A 193 -3.32 11.29 6.84
C VAL A 193 -3.80 11.56 5.40
N ARG A 194 -2.90 12.04 4.55
CA ARG A 194 -3.22 12.33 3.15
C ARG A 194 -2.47 11.37 2.25
N VAL A 195 -3.25 10.68 1.42
CA VAL A 195 -2.77 9.65 0.50
C VAL A 195 -2.87 10.17 -0.93
N TRP A 196 -1.73 10.26 -1.61
CA TRP A 196 -1.65 10.61 -3.04
C TRP A 196 -1.38 9.37 -3.89
N ARG A 197 -1.78 9.42 -5.15
CA ARG A 197 -1.66 8.34 -6.13
C ARG A 197 -1.08 8.88 -7.42
N ARG A 198 -0.40 8.03 -8.18
CA ARG A 198 0.04 8.37 -9.52
C ARG A 198 -1.15 8.72 -10.43
N HIS A 199 -0.93 9.64 -11.36
CA HIS A 199 -1.93 10.15 -12.28
C HIS A 199 -2.33 9.09 -13.33
N LEU A 200 -3.60 9.08 -13.75
CA LEU A 200 -4.14 8.09 -14.72
C LEU A 200 -3.47 8.18 -16.09
N TRP A 201 -2.94 9.34 -16.47
CA TRP A 201 -2.24 9.52 -17.73
C TRP A 201 -0.99 8.63 -17.86
N LEU A 202 -0.28 8.39 -16.77
CA LEU A 202 0.89 7.50 -16.78
C LEU A 202 0.49 6.06 -17.11
N LEU A 203 -0.66 5.61 -16.63
CA LEU A 203 -1.23 4.32 -17.00
C LEU A 203 -1.57 4.28 -18.49
N ALA A 204 -2.25 5.31 -18.99
CA ALA A 204 -2.63 5.40 -20.39
C ALA A 204 -1.41 5.38 -21.33
N LYS A 205 -0.37 6.16 -21.01
CA LYS A 205 0.88 6.20 -21.77
C LYS A 205 1.59 4.83 -21.82
N SER A 206 1.55 4.07 -20.72
CA SER A 206 2.19 2.74 -20.66
C SER A 206 1.39 1.64 -21.35
N ILE A 207 0.06 1.78 -21.46
CA ILE A 207 -0.82 0.77 -22.04
C ILE A 207 -1.11 1.01 -23.54
N LEU A 208 -1.07 2.25 -24.01
CA LEU A 208 -1.46 2.59 -25.38
C LEU A 208 -0.55 1.98 -26.46
N PRO A 209 0.80 2.05 -26.37
CA PRO A 209 1.68 1.44 -27.37
C PRO A 209 1.50 -0.09 -27.51
N PRO A 210 1.47 -0.90 -26.43
CA PRO A 210 1.26 -2.34 -26.58
C PRO A 210 -0.15 -2.67 -27.09
N ILE A 211 -1.19 -1.93 -26.70
CA ILE A 211 -2.53 -2.11 -27.28
C ILE A 211 -2.49 -1.88 -28.79
N MET A 212 -1.86 -0.80 -29.26
CA MET A 212 -1.74 -0.54 -30.69
C MET A 212 -1.03 -1.67 -31.43
N VAL A 213 0.12 -2.13 -30.91
CA VAL A 213 0.86 -3.27 -31.49
C VAL A 213 0.00 -4.52 -31.52
N LEU A 214 -0.74 -4.82 -30.45
CA LEU A 214 -1.63 -5.98 -30.38
C LEU A 214 -2.82 -5.88 -31.33
N THR A 215 -3.40 -4.69 -31.50
CA THR A 215 -4.49 -4.49 -32.46
C THR A 215 -4.02 -4.68 -33.90
N VAL A 216 -2.84 -4.17 -34.25
CA VAL A 216 -2.25 -4.35 -35.59
C VAL A 216 -1.84 -5.81 -35.81
N ALA A 217 -1.18 -6.44 -34.84
CA ALA A 217 -0.79 -7.85 -34.90
C ALA A 217 -2.02 -8.78 -34.96
N GLY A 218 -3.09 -8.44 -34.23
CA GLY A 218 -4.34 -9.17 -34.25
C GLY A 218 -5.07 -9.05 -35.59
N LEU A 219 -5.13 -7.85 -36.16
CA LEU A 219 -5.69 -7.65 -37.50
C LEU A 219 -4.92 -8.49 -38.55
N LEU A 220 -3.59 -8.45 -38.52
CA LEU A 220 -2.73 -9.21 -39.42
C LEU A 220 -2.90 -10.74 -39.24
N ALA A 221 -2.97 -11.20 -38.00
CA ALA A 221 -3.18 -12.61 -37.68
C ALA A 221 -4.58 -13.11 -38.12
N ALA A 222 -5.60 -12.24 -38.14
CA ALA A 222 -6.92 -12.56 -38.66
C ALA A 222 -6.91 -12.77 -40.18
N LEU A 223 -6.11 -12.00 -40.93
CA LEU A 223 -5.94 -12.19 -42.38
C LEU A 223 -5.25 -13.53 -42.72
N LEU A 224 -4.39 -14.03 -41.82
CA LEU A 224 -3.59 -15.25 -42.01
C LEU A 224 -4.21 -16.51 -41.37
N ASP A 225 -5.44 -16.40 -40.86
CA ASP A 225 -6.17 -17.45 -40.12
C ASP A 225 -5.38 -18.04 -38.92
N LEU A 226 -4.57 -17.21 -38.26
CA LEU A 226 -3.75 -17.57 -37.10
C LEU A 226 -4.53 -17.42 -35.78
N ARG A 227 -5.76 -17.96 -35.74
CA ARG A 227 -6.71 -17.77 -34.62
C ARG A 227 -6.16 -18.26 -33.26
N ILE A 228 -5.40 -19.34 -33.25
CA ILE A 228 -4.80 -19.90 -32.02
C ILE A 228 -3.71 -18.98 -31.49
N ILE A 229 -2.87 -18.42 -32.38
CA ILE A 229 -1.83 -17.45 -32.01
C ILE A 229 -2.48 -16.19 -31.43
N MET A 230 -3.60 -15.73 -31.99
CA MET A 230 -4.37 -14.62 -31.43
C MET A 230 -4.91 -14.89 -30.02
N LEU A 231 -5.42 -16.09 -29.74
CA LEU A 231 -5.92 -16.45 -28.40
C LEU A 231 -4.79 -16.45 -27.37
N VAL A 232 -3.63 -17.01 -27.72
CA VAL A 232 -2.44 -17.02 -26.85
C VAL A 232 -1.93 -15.60 -26.65
N ALA A 233 -1.75 -14.85 -27.74
CA ALA A 233 -1.28 -13.46 -27.69
C ALA A 233 -2.23 -12.56 -26.88
N GLY A 234 -3.55 -12.72 -27.05
CA GLY A 234 -4.57 -12.00 -26.28
C GLY A 234 -4.51 -12.32 -24.78
N THR A 235 -4.20 -13.56 -24.43
CA THR A 235 -4.04 -13.97 -23.02
C THR A 235 -2.76 -13.39 -22.41
N VAL A 236 -1.65 -13.44 -23.14
CA VAL A 236 -0.39 -12.81 -22.73
C VAL A 236 -0.57 -11.30 -22.57
N ALA A 237 -1.26 -10.66 -23.50
CA ALA A 237 -1.63 -9.25 -23.44
C ALA A 237 -2.50 -8.90 -22.23
N LEU A 238 -3.48 -9.75 -21.91
CA LEU A 238 -4.33 -9.57 -20.75
C LEU A 238 -3.51 -9.64 -19.46
N LEU A 239 -2.62 -10.63 -19.33
CA LEU A 239 -1.74 -10.78 -18.17
C LEU A 239 -0.75 -9.62 -18.05
N TRP A 240 -0.20 -9.15 -19.18
CA TRP A 240 0.64 -7.97 -19.23
C TRP A 240 -0.13 -6.71 -18.80
N GLY A 241 -1.35 -6.51 -19.31
CA GLY A 241 -2.20 -5.39 -18.92
C GLY A 241 -2.53 -5.40 -17.43
N ILE A 242 -2.83 -6.57 -16.88
CA ILE A 242 -3.00 -6.79 -15.45
C ILE A 242 -1.73 -6.37 -14.69
N TRP A 243 -0.55 -6.76 -15.16
CA TRP A 243 0.74 -6.39 -14.55
C TRP A 243 0.98 -4.87 -14.57
N VAL A 244 0.77 -4.19 -15.70
CA VAL A 244 0.95 -2.74 -15.83
C VAL A 244 -0.03 -1.97 -14.94
N VAL A 245 -1.29 -2.41 -14.89
CA VAL A 245 -2.30 -1.85 -14.00
C VAL A 245 -1.91 -2.05 -12.54
N ASP A 246 -1.33 -3.21 -12.20
CA ASP A 246 -0.90 -3.49 -10.84
C ASP A 246 0.24 -2.57 -10.40
N ASP A 247 1.27 -2.39 -11.25
CA ASP A 247 2.41 -1.48 -11.03
C ASP A 247 1.96 -0.05 -10.76
N TRP A 248 1.21 0.56 -11.70
CA TRP A 248 0.72 1.92 -11.56
C TRP A 248 -0.10 2.15 -10.29
N ARG A 249 -0.82 1.12 -9.84
CA ARG A 249 -1.84 1.22 -8.79
C ARG A 249 -1.30 0.80 -7.42
N ASN A 250 -0.09 0.24 -7.37
CA ASN A 250 0.61 -0.19 -6.16
C ASN A 250 1.46 0.92 -5.54
N ASP A 251 1.87 1.91 -6.32
CA ASP A 251 2.59 3.07 -5.82
C ASP A 251 1.65 3.97 -5.01
N GLU A 252 1.93 4.08 -3.72
CA GLU A 252 1.15 4.88 -2.78
C GLU A 252 2.10 5.75 -1.96
N ILE A 253 1.82 7.05 -1.93
CA ILE A 253 2.54 8.03 -1.11
C ILE A 253 1.61 8.44 0.02
N VAL A 254 2.04 8.18 1.25
CA VAL A 254 1.29 8.46 2.47
C VAL A 254 2.04 9.51 3.27
N ALA A 255 1.52 10.74 3.33
CA ALA A 255 2.00 11.73 4.29
C ALA A 255 1.25 11.59 5.62
N THR A 256 2.01 11.33 6.68
CA THR A 256 1.56 11.35 8.07
C THR A 256 2.03 12.67 8.72
N ALA A 257 1.57 12.97 9.94
CA ALA A 257 1.90 14.21 10.65
C ALA A 257 3.41 14.39 10.94
N ASP A 258 4.20 13.30 10.96
CA ASP A 258 5.62 13.28 11.34
C ASP A 258 6.58 12.72 10.31
N ARG A 259 6.05 12.05 9.28
CA ARG A 259 6.84 11.37 8.28
C ARG A 259 6.08 11.25 6.97
N ILE A 260 6.85 11.28 5.89
CA ILE A 260 6.37 10.91 4.56
C ILE A 260 6.82 9.47 4.33
N LEU A 261 5.84 8.59 4.12
CA LEU A 261 6.06 7.19 3.79
C LEU A 261 5.79 7.03 2.29
N GLN A 262 6.84 6.75 1.54
CA GLN A 262 6.71 6.34 0.14
C GLN A 262 6.95 4.84 0.07
N THR A 263 5.94 4.12 -0.39
CA THR A 263 6.04 2.67 -0.54
C THR A 263 5.94 2.35 -2.01
N SER A 264 7.09 2.08 -2.62
CA SER A 264 7.20 1.67 -4.02
C SER A 264 7.12 0.16 -4.11
N ARG A 265 6.21 -0.35 -4.94
CA ARG A 265 5.87 -1.78 -4.98
C ARG A 265 5.70 -2.24 -6.42
N ARG A 266 6.74 -2.88 -6.96
CA ARG A 266 6.65 -3.54 -8.26
C ARG A 266 5.77 -4.81 -8.18
N PRO A 267 4.89 -5.05 -9.16
CA PRO A 267 4.05 -6.24 -9.23
C PRO A 267 4.92 -7.50 -9.28
N LEU A 268 4.50 -8.54 -8.56
CA LEU A 268 5.17 -9.85 -8.46
C LEU A 268 6.61 -9.86 -7.90
N THR A 269 7.19 -8.70 -7.59
CA THR A 269 8.57 -8.62 -7.08
C THR A 269 8.62 -9.02 -5.61
N LEU A 270 9.69 -9.71 -5.16
CA LEU A 270 9.87 -10.16 -3.76
C LEU A 270 10.33 -9.04 -2.81
N HIS A 271 10.78 -7.93 -3.38
CA HIS A 271 11.35 -6.79 -2.67
C HIS A 271 10.35 -5.64 -2.63
N GLU A 272 10.25 -5.01 -1.46
CA GLU A 272 9.48 -3.79 -1.23
C GLU A 272 10.46 -2.74 -0.75
N GLU A 273 10.48 -1.60 -1.42
CA GLU A 273 11.27 -0.46 -1.01
C GLU A 273 10.34 0.51 -0.29
N THR A 274 10.45 0.51 1.04
CA THR A 274 9.76 1.48 1.89
C THR A 274 10.75 2.56 2.26
N TRP A 275 10.57 3.73 1.67
CA TRP A 275 11.35 4.91 1.98
C TRP A 275 10.60 5.74 3.03
N GLN A 276 11.29 6.11 4.11
CA GLN A 276 10.73 6.89 5.20
C GLN A 276 11.54 8.19 5.34
N ALA A 277 10.90 9.33 5.10
CA ALA A 277 11.49 10.63 5.39
C ALA A 277 10.82 11.21 6.64
N GLN A 278 11.61 11.50 7.68
CA GLN A 278 11.12 12.26 8.82
C GLN A 278 10.90 13.71 8.40
N LEU A 279 9.72 14.26 8.69
CA LEU A 279 9.36 15.62 8.30
C LEU A 279 10.31 16.66 8.93
N ASP A 280 10.94 16.32 10.06
CA ASP A 280 11.93 17.16 10.75
C ASP A 280 13.26 17.30 10.00
N LYS A 281 13.56 16.38 9.08
CA LYS A 281 14.80 16.40 8.28
C LYS A 281 14.59 17.01 6.90
N VAL A 282 13.36 17.42 6.55
CA VAL A 282 13.04 18.02 5.26
C VAL A 282 13.48 19.48 5.23
N GLN A 283 14.34 19.82 4.26
CA GLN A 283 14.85 21.18 4.08
C GLN A 283 14.01 21.97 3.08
N ASP A 284 13.80 21.38 1.91
CA ASP A 284 13.15 22.03 0.77
C ASP A 284 12.22 21.07 0.02
N ILE A 285 11.13 21.63 -0.52
CA ILE A 285 10.14 20.90 -1.31
C ILE A 285 9.92 21.68 -2.59
N SER A 286 10.37 21.11 -3.70
CA SER A 286 10.22 21.70 -5.03
C SER A 286 9.33 20.83 -5.91
N TYR A 287 8.83 21.40 -7.01
CA TYR A 287 8.02 20.65 -7.97
C TYR A 287 8.45 20.95 -9.40
N ALA A 288 8.39 19.94 -10.26
CA ALA A 288 8.71 20.03 -11.68
C ALA A 288 7.55 19.48 -12.51
N ILE A 289 7.14 20.24 -13.53
CA ILE A 289 6.15 19.79 -14.51
C ILE A 289 6.91 19.62 -15.83
N PRO A 290 7.16 18.38 -16.28
CA PRO A 290 8.17 18.13 -17.32
C PRO A 290 7.74 18.58 -18.73
N ASN A 291 6.45 18.47 -19.07
CA ASN A 291 5.96 18.61 -20.45
C ASN A 291 4.70 19.51 -20.55
N PRO A 292 4.38 20.08 -21.72
CA PRO A 292 3.14 20.85 -21.94
C PRO A 292 1.86 20.03 -21.70
N LEU A 293 1.87 18.75 -22.06
CA LEU A 293 0.78 17.83 -21.73
C LEU A 293 0.62 17.62 -20.22
N ALA A 294 1.72 17.70 -19.47
CA ALA A 294 1.73 17.59 -18.02
C ALA A 294 1.15 18.85 -17.36
N HIS A 295 1.32 20.02 -17.99
CA HIS A 295 0.60 21.24 -17.60
C HIS A 295 -0.90 21.14 -17.87
N LEU A 296 -1.32 20.60 -19.02
CA LEU A 296 -2.74 20.46 -19.36
C LEU A 296 -3.47 19.48 -18.44
N LEU A 297 -2.80 18.37 -18.11
CA LEU A 297 -3.35 17.29 -17.29
C LEU A 297 -3.02 17.45 -15.79
N ASP A 298 -2.39 18.56 -15.42
CA ASP A 298 -1.97 18.92 -14.05
C ASP A 298 -1.31 17.76 -13.30
N TYR A 299 -0.29 17.14 -13.90
CA TYR A 299 0.55 16.15 -13.24
C TYR A 299 2.02 16.56 -13.26
N GLY A 300 2.78 16.15 -12.26
CA GLY A 300 4.22 16.43 -12.22
C GLY A 300 4.95 15.66 -11.13
N THR A 301 6.20 16.02 -10.93
CA THR A 301 7.09 15.42 -9.95
C THR A 301 7.27 16.39 -8.79
N VAL A 302 7.19 15.89 -7.55
CA VAL A 302 7.53 16.66 -6.35
C VAL A 302 8.83 16.09 -5.81
N THR A 303 9.84 16.94 -5.63
CA THR A 303 11.13 16.54 -5.06
C THR A 303 11.25 17.10 -3.64
N VAL A 304 11.60 16.23 -2.70
CA VAL A 304 11.79 16.58 -1.28
C VAL A 304 13.25 16.37 -0.94
N LYS A 305 13.94 17.46 -0.58
CA LYS A 305 15.34 17.43 -0.17
C LYS A 305 15.44 17.31 1.34
N THR A 306 16.30 16.41 1.82
CA THR A 306 16.55 16.22 3.26
C THR A 306 17.95 16.65 3.66
N ALA A 307 18.09 17.12 4.90
CA ALA A 307 19.38 17.53 5.47
C ALA A 307 20.33 16.33 5.69
N GLY A 308 21.60 16.49 5.30
CA GLY A 308 22.69 15.51 5.51
C GLY A 308 22.89 14.55 4.34
N ASP A 309 23.39 13.34 4.59
CA ASP A 309 23.60 12.25 3.60
C ASP A 309 22.29 11.62 3.09
N GLY A 310 21.17 12.32 3.19
CA GLY A 310 19.87 11.83 2.74
C GLY A 310 19.73 11.96 1.23
N VAL A 311 19.36 10.87 0.55
CA VAL A 311 19.06 10.86 -0.89
C VAL A 311 17.86 11.78 -1.17
N ASP A 312 17.97 12.62 -2.20
CA ASP A 312 16.86 13.45 -2.68
C ASP A 312 15.66 12.56 -3.07
N PHE A 313 14.48 12.85 -2.50
CA PHE A 313 13.29 12.04 -2.72
C PHE A 313 12.47 12.58 -3.89
N GLU A 314 12.40 11.83 -4.99
CA GLU A 314 11.58 12.20 -6.14
C GLU A 314 10.26 11.42 -6.17
N MET A 315 9.15 12.17 -6.15
CA MET A 315 7.79 11.64 -6.21
C MET A 315 7.18 11.95 -7.57
N ASP A 316 7.35 11.04 -8.51
CA ASP A 316 6.85 11.20 -9.88
C ASP A 316 5.36 10.98 -10.05
N GLY A 317 4.77 11.71 -10.99
CA GLY A 317 3.44 11.44 -11.49
C GLY A 317 2.30 11.84 -10.56
N LEU A 318 2.57 12.75 -9.64
CA LEU A 318 1.58 13.24 -8.69
C LEU A 318 0.56 14.17 -9.38
N PRO A 319 -0.75 13.99 -9.11
CA PRO A 319 -1.78 14.92 -9.55
C PRO A 319 -1.71 16.20 -8.74
N ASN A 320 -1.78 17.33 -9.42
CA ASN A 320 -1.67 18.67 -8.86
C ASN A 320 -0.45 18.84 -7.95
N PRO A 321 0.78 18.78 -8.50
CA PRO A 321 2.01 18.88 -7.72
C PRO A 321 2.12 20.21 -6.96
N ARG A 322 1.49 21.28 -7.47
CA ARG A 322 1.44 22.61 -6.86
C ARG A 322 0.66 22.62 -5.54
N ALA A 323 -0.52 22.01 -5.52
CA ALA A 323 -1.31 21.92 -4.29
C ALA A 323 -0.62 21.04 -3.24
N ILE A 324 0.09 19.99 -3.66
CA ILE A 324 0.82 19.09 -2.77
C ILE A 324 2.02 19.81 -2.15
N SER A 325 2.82 20.52 -2.94
CA SER A 325 3.97 21.28 -2.43
C SER A 325 3.52 22.40 -1.49
N ALA A 326 2.46 23.14 -1.84
CA ALA A 326 1.88 24.18 -0.98
C ALA A 326 1.39 23.60 0.36
N GLU A 327 0.67 22.48 0.33
CA GLU A 327 0.22 21.78 1.53
C GLU A 327 1.41 21.32 2.39
N LEU A 328 2.40 20.65 1.81
CA LEU A 328 3.56 20.16 2.58
C LEU A 328 4.38 21.32 3.18
N ASN A 329 4.56 22.41 2.44
CA ASN A 329 5.21 23.62 2.95
C ASN A 329 4.42 24.24 4.11
N HIS A 330 3.10 24.30 4.00
CA HIS A 330 2.24 24.76 5.09
C HIS A 330 2.39 23.87 6.34
N ARG A 331 2.44 22.55 6.17
CA ARG A 331 2.67 21.59 7.27
C ARG A 331 4.02 21.80 7.96
N LEU A 332 5.06 22.05 7.18
CA LEU A 332 6.40 22.34 7.70
C LEU A 332 6.43 23.65 8.49
N GLN A 333 5.75 24.69 8.01
CA GLN A 333 5.67 25.99 8.69
C GLN A 333 5.00 25.89 10.06
N ILE A 334 3.83 25.24 10.15
CA ILE A 334 3.12 25.02 11.42
C ILE A 334 4.04 24.32 12.43
N ARG A 335 4.73 23.26 11.98
CA ARG A 335 5.62 22.49 12.84
C ARG A 335 6.84 23.28 13.31
N ARG A 336 7.49 24.05 12.43
CA ARG A 336 8.62 24.91 12.81
C ARG A 336 8.19 25.90 13.91
N GLY A 337 7.01 26.50 13.77
CA GLY A 337 6.45 27.42 14.77
C GLY A 337 6.16 26.75 16.12
N HIS A 338 5.65 25.51 16.16
CA HIS A 338 5.46 24.79 17.42
C HIS A 338 6.78 24.45 18.12
N ARG A 339 7.81 24.07 17.35
CA ARG A 339 9.12 23.71 17.90
C ARG A 339 9.80 24.92 18.53
N GLU A 340 9.74 26.07 17.85
CA GLU A 340 10.28 27.33 18.34
C GLU A 340 9.58 27.76 19.63
N ARG A 341 8.24 27.70 19.69
CA ARG A 341 7.48 28.01 20.91
C ARG A 341 7.77 27.05 22.07
N ALA A 342 7.97 25.75 21.79
CA ALA A 342 8.32 24.77 22.81
C ALA A 342 9.73 25.03 23.37
N LEU A 343 10.70 25.34 22.50
CA LEU A 343 12.05 25.70 22.91
C LEU A 343 12.06 26.99 23.73
N LEU A 344 11.31 28.02 23.32
CA LEU A 344 11.19 29.26 24.09
C LEU A 344 10.63 29.01 25.49
N ARG A 345 9.62 28.14 25.63
CA ARG A 345 9.07 27.76 26.94
C ARG A 345 10.07 26.97 27.80
N GLU A 346 10.80 26.04 27.20
CA GLU A 346 11.82 25.27 27.93
C GLU A 346 12.96 26.19 28.41
N VAL A 347 13.34 27.18 27.59
CA VAL A 347 14.29 28.22 27.98
C VAL A 347 13.71 29.11 29.09
N GLU A 348 12.46 29.54 29.00
CA GLU A 348 11.79 30.32 30.05
C GLU A 348 11.71 29.54 31.38
N GLU A 349 11.34 28.25 31.34
CA GLU A 349 11.26 27.38 32.50
C GLU A 349 12.63 27.13 33.14
N THR A 350 13.66 26.87 32.33
CA THR A 350 15.04 26.70 32.85
C THR A 350 15.58 28.00 33.44
N VAL A 351 15.32 29.15 32.81
CA VAL A 351 15.68 30.46 33.37
C VAL A 351 14.96 30.69 34.69
N HIS A 352 13.65 30.43 34.78
CA HIS A 352 12.88 30.56 36.02
C HIS A 352 13.40 29.63 37.13
N ALA A 353 13.73 28.38 36.80
CA ALA A 353 14.28 27.42 37.76
C ALA A 353 15.67 27.86 38.28
N VAL A 354 16.52 28.41 37.41
CA VAL A 354 17.83 28.94 37.79
C VAL A 354 17.71 30.19 38.65
N LEU A 355 16.75 31.07 38.37
CA LEU A 355 16.48 32.26 39.19
C LEU A 355 15.99 31.87 40.59
N GLN A 356 15.05 30.94 40.69
CA GLN A 356 14.59 30.40 41.99
C GLN A 356 15.72 29.74 42.79
N ALA A 357 16.60 28.97 42.13
CA ALA A 357 17.73 28.31 42.78
C ALA A 357 18.79 29.32 43.30
N ARG A 358 18.85 30.53 42.72
CA ARG A 358 19.76 31.60 43.14
C ARG A 358 19.16 32.58 44.17
N GLY A 359 17.89 32.39 44.57
CA GLY A 359 17.27 33.20 45.63
C GLY A 359 17.08 34.67 45.27
N LEU A 360 16.84 34.97 43.99
CA LEU A 360 16.40 36.29 43.51
C LEU A 360 14.89 36.32 43.27
#